data_AF-A0A140AYG6-F1
#
_entry.id   AF-A0A140AYG6-F1
#
_cell.length_a   1.000
_cell.length_b   1.000
_cell.length_c   1.000
_cell.angle_alpha   90.00
_cell.angle_beta   90.00
_cell.angle_gamma   90.00
#
_symmetry.space_group_name_H-M   'P 1'
#
loop_
_entity.id
_entity.type
_entity.pdbx_description
1 polymer ?
#
loop_
_entity_poly.entity_id
_entity_poly.type
_entity_poly.pdbx_seq_one_letter_code
_entity_poly.pdbx_strand_id
1 'polypeptide(L)'
;TTLANRGAEEANDGPTAQVYSEANTGKNVALNTLLIGGTYVRADANDDLTVSQLPSNAVTVYFLCNKTGGGGGVGCWIGVQVAAQPPLG
;
A
#
# COMPACT_ATOMS: atom_id res chain seq x y z
N THR A 1 1.41 -17.73 -14.28
CA THR A 1 1.19 -16.32 -13.89
C THR A 1 1.99 -16.07 -12.64
N THR A 2 2.89 -15.09 -12.65
CA THR A 2 3.63 -14.72 -11.44
C THR A 2 2.66 -14.01 -10.51
N LEU A 3 2.40 -14.62 -9.35
CA LEU A 3 1.62 -13.98 -8.29
C LEU A 3 2.51 -12.93 -7.64
N ALA A 4 1.99 -11.71 -7.52
CA ALA A 4 2.68 -10.64 -6.82
C ALA A 4 1.69 -9.92 -5.90
N ASN A 5 2.20 -9.43 -4.78
CA ASN A 5 1.54 -8.34 -4.07
C ASN A 5 1.57 -7.12 -4.98
N ARG A 6 0.53 -6.29 -4.92
CA ARG A 6 0.44 -5.02 -5.64
C ARG A 6 -0.34 -4.02 -4.80
N GLY A 7 -0.05 -2.74 -4.98
CA GLY A 7 -0.92 -1.65 -4.55
C GLY A 7 -2.24 -1.66 -5.32
N ALA A 8 -2.77 -0.47 -5.64
CA ALA A 8 -3.91 -0.34 -6.52
C ALA A 8 -3.64 -0.95 -7.91
N GLU A 9 -4.71 -1.09 -8.72
CA GLU A 9 -4.72 -1.81 -10.00
C GLU A 9 -3.59 -1.45 -10.97
N GLU A 10 -2.97 -0.28 -10.82
CA GLU A 10 -1.78 0.15 -11.56
C GLU A 10 -0.86 1.04 -10.69
N ALA A 11 -0.52 0.58 -9.48
CA ALA A 11 0.34 1.37 -8.59
C ALA A 11 1.69 1.72 -9.27
N ASN A 12 1.98 3.01 -9.38
CA ASN A 12 3.31 3.50 -9.76
C ASN A 12 4.29 3.34 -8.58
N ASP A 13 5.58 3.43 -8.84
CA ASP A 13 6.60 3.46 -7.80
C ASP A 13 6.74 4.89 -7.24
N GLY A 14 7.16 5.00 -5.97
CA GLY A 14 7.39 6.26 -5.29
C GLY A 14 6.33 6.63 -4.24
N PRO A 15 6.37 7.87 -3.74
CA PRO A 15 5.46 8.35 -2.69
C PRO A 15 4.04 8.63 -3.20
N THR A 16 3.84 8.75 -4.51
CA THR A 16 2.52 8.98 -5.13
C THR A 16 1.89 7.68 -5.68
N ALA A 17 2.50 6.54 -5.36
CA ALA A 17 1.96 5.21 -5.65
C ALA A 17 0.49 5.12 -5.22
N GLN A 18 -0.35 4.55 -6.08
CA GLN A 18 -1.75 4.33 -5.73
C GLN A 18 -1.84 3.07 -4.85
N VAL A 19 -2.50 3.20 -3.70
CA VAL A 19 -2.73 2.14 -2.71
C VAL A 19 -4.22 2.13 -2.32
N TYR A 20 -4.68 1.09 -1.64
CA TYR A 20 -6.05 1.05 -1.15
C TYR A 20 -6.14 1.63 0.26
N SER A 21 -7.13 2.49 0.51
CA SER A 21 -7.39 3.01 1.86
C SER A 21 -8.19 2.04 2.72
N GLU A 22 -8.93 1.12 2.09
CA GLU A 22 -9.82 0.17 2.73
C GLU A 22 -9.81 -1.16 1.94
N ALA A 23 -9.87 -2.29 2.64
CA ALA A 23 -10.00 -3.59 2.00
C ALA A 23 -11.39 -3.75 1.34
N ASN A 24 -11.46 -4.48 0.23
CA ASN A 24 -12.70 -4.84 -0.50
C ASN A 24 -13.54 -3.68 -1.06
N THR A 25 -13.11 -2.43 -0.93
CA THR A 25 -13.87 -1.28 -1.45
C THR A 25 -13.39 -0.82 -2.84
N GLY A 26 -12.19 -1.25 -3.25
CA GLY A 26 -11.57 -0.80 -4.50
C GLY A 26 -11.19 0.69 -4.51
N LYS A 27 -11.25 1.37 -3.35
CA LYS A 27 -10.96 2.80 -3.26
C LYS A 27 -9.46 3.05 -3.23
N ASN A 28 -8.96 3.57 -4.35
CA ASN A 28 -7.55 3.92 -4.52
C ASN A 28 -7.28 5.35 -4.02
N VAL A 29 -6.15 5.53 -3.35
CA VAL A 29 -5.63 6.83 -2.92
C VAL A 29 -4.12 6.87 -3.14
N ALA A 30 -3.54 8.06 -3.30
CA ALA A 30 -2.09 8.21 -3.36
C ALA A 30 -1.47 7.94 -1.97
N LEU A 31 -0.37 7.18 -1.92
CA LEU A 31 0.29 6.76 -0.68
C LEU A 31 0.63 7.94 0.24
N ASN A 32 1.20 9.02 -0.30
CA ASN A 32 1.55 10.22 0.47
C ASN A 32 0.37 10.93 1.15
N THR A 33 -0.88 10.65 0.75
CA THR A 33 -2.07 11.18 1.44
C THR A 33 -2.39 10.44 2.72
N LEU A 34 -1.98 9.18 2.82
CA LEU A 34 -2.12 8.34 4.01
C LEU A 34 -0.85 8.34 4.85
N LEU A 35 0.30 8.26 4.18
CA LEU A 35 1.61 8.06 4.78
C LEU A 35 2.63 8.96 4.08
N ILE A 36 2.79 10.18 4.60
CA ILE A 36 3.64 11.23 4.00
C ILE A 36 5.10 10.75 3.83
N GLY A 37 5.63 10.00 4.80
CA GLY A 37 6.97 9.40 4.75
C GLY A 37 7.01 8.03 4.05
N GLY A 38 5.94 7.62 3.37
CA GLY A 38 5.82 6.34 2.69
C GLY A 38 6.39 6.37 1.28
N THR A 39 7.11 5.33 0.89
CA THR A 39 7.53 5.08 -0.49
C THR A 39 7.28 3.62 -0.82
N TYR A 40 6.57 3.38 -1.91
CA TYR A 40 6.26 2.05 -2.38
C TYR A 40 7.01 1.76 -3.69
N VAL A 41 7.58 0.56 -3.81
CA VAL A 41 8.33 0.13 -5.01
C VAL A 41 7.88 -1.27 -5.37
N ARG A 42 7.49 -1.46 -6.63
CA ARG A 42 7.22 -2.79 -7.18
C ARG A 42 8.53 -3.48 -7.50
N ALA A 43 8.75 -4.67 -6.99
CA ALA A 43 9.93 -5.48 -7.32
C ALA A 43 9.52 -6.91 -7.64
N ASP A 44 9.08 -7.17 -8.89
CA ASP A 44 8.63 -8.48 -9.37
C ASP A 44 7.70 -9.22 -8.39
N ALA A 45 8.26 -10.16 -7.60
CA ALA A 45 7.57 -10.97 -6.60
C ALA A 45 7.51 -10.35 -5.19
N ASN A 46 8.34 -9.36 -4.89
CA ASN A 46 8.48 -8.72 -3.59
C ASN A 46 8.29 -7.21 -3.74
N ASP A 47 7.12 -6.71 -3.41
CA ASP A 47 6.93 -5.27 -3.32
C ASP A 47 7.44 -4.74 -1.98
N ASP A 48 8.04 -3.56 -2.01
CA ASP A 48 8.60 -2.91 -0.84
C ASP A 48 7.80 -1.67 -0.46
N LEU A 49 7.45 -1.55 0.83
CA LEU A 49 6.94 -0.31 1.43
C LEU A 49 7.96 0.17 2.47
N THR A 50 8.62 1.29 2.17
CA THR A 50 9.52 1.98 3.10
C THR A 50 8.78 3.12 3.80
N VAL A 51 8.99 3.27 5.10
CA VAL A 51 8.44 4.36 5.91
C VAL A 51 9.59 5.12 6.55
N SER A 52 9.94 6.28 5.99
CA SER A 52 11.03 7.13 6.50
C SER A 52 10.61 8.02 7.67
N GLN A 53 9.30 8.28 7.80
CA GLN A 53 8.71 9.06 8.88
C GLN A 53 7.38 8.43 9.29
N LEU A 54 7.23 8.16 10.60
CA LEU A 54 5.97 7.66 11.14
C LEU A 54 4.88 8.75 11.06
N PRO A 55 3.62 8.38 10.78
CA PRO A 55 2.51 9.32 10.71
C PRO A 55 2.15 9.88 12.09
N SER A 56 1.45 11.02 12.15
CA SER A 56 1.00 11.62 13.43
C SER A 56 -0.07 10.80 14.14
N ASN A 57 -0.88 10.05 13.39
CA ASN A 57 -1.86 9.09 13.89
C ASN A 57 -1.60 7.74 13.24
N ALA A 58 -2.02 6.64 13.87
CA ALA A 58 -1.90 5.32 13.25
C ALA A 58 -2.73 5.26 11.97
N VAL A 59 -2.13 4.71 10.90
CA VAL A 59 -2.75 4.61 9.58
C VAL A 59 -2.59 3.19 9.06
N THR A 60 -3.63 2.67 8.42
CA THR A 60 -3.56 1.38 7.72
C THR A 60 -3.58 1.62 6.22
N VAL A 61 -2.64 1.01 5.51
CA VAL A 61 -2.60 0.98 4.04
C VAL A 61 -2.87 -0.45 3.59
N TYR A 62 -3.67 -0.61 2.54
CA TYR A 62 -4.05 -1.93 2.01
C TYR A 62 -3.46 -2.20 0.64
N PHE A 63 -3.05 -3.45 0.43
CA PHE A 63 -2.50 -3.99 -0.81
C PHE A 63 -3.24 -5.27 -1.18
N LEU A 64 -3.32 -5.57 -2.48
CA LEU A 64 -3.92 -6.80 -2.97
C LEU A 64 -2.82 -7.80 -3.30
N CYS A 65 -2.90 -8.99 -2.73
CA CYS A 65 -2.05 -10.12 -3.07
C CYS A 65 -2.65 -10.93 -4.21
N ASN A 66 -1.80 -11.64 -4.95
CA ASN A 66 -2.21 -12.60 -5.98
C ASN A 66 -3.09 -11.99 -7.08
N LYS A 67 -2.84 -10.74 -7.49
CA LYS A 67 -3.57 -10.14 -8.60
C LYS A 67 -3.16 -10.80 -9.92
N THR A 68 -3.96 -11.76 -10.38
CA THR A 68 -3.92 -12.19 -11.80
C THR A 68 -4.48 -11.05 -12.65
N GLY A 69 -3.75 -10.67 -13.71
CA GLY A 69 -4.14 -9.57 -14.60
C GLY A 69 -5.56 -9.74 -15.14
N GLY A 70 -6.35 -8.66 -15.08
CA GLY A 70 -7.77 -8.64 -15.43
C GLY A 70 -8.65 -8.51 -14.17
N GLY A 71 -9.13 -7.29 -13.91
CA GLY A 71 -9.92 -6.90 -12.74
C GLY A 71 -11.03 -7.90 -12.38
N GLY A 72 -11.02 -8.37 -11.13
CA GLY A 72 -12.08 -9.23 -10.58
C GLY A 72 -11.61 -10.41 -9.74
N GLY A 73 -10.31 -10.69 -9.65
CA GLY A 73 -9.79 -11.76 -8.81
C GLY A 73 -9.94 -11.43 -7.32
N VAL A 74 -10.59 -12.32 -6.57
CA VAL A 74 -10.66 -12.33 -5.10
C VAL A 74 -9.26 -12.59 -4.54
N GLY A 75 -8.39 -11.58 -4.61
CA GLY A 75 -7.04 -11.60 -4.04
C GLY A 75 -7.12 -11.53 -2.52
N CYS A 76 -6.08 -12.01 -1.83
CA CYS A 76 -5.98 -11.74 -0.39
C CYS A 76 -5.62 -10.28 -0.17
N TRP A 77 -6.08 -9.70 0.94
CA TRP A 77 -5.77 -8.33 1.30
C TRP A 77 -4.67 -8.30 2.36
N ILE A 78 -3.67 -7.46 2.14
CA ILE A 78 -2.60 -7.20 3.10
C ILE A 78 -2.86 -5.81 3.68
N GLY A 79 -3.19 -5.76 4.97
CA GLY A 79 -3.29 -4.51 5.72
C GLY A 79 -1.99 -4.23 6.47
N VAL A 80 -1.28 -3.17 6.08
CA VAL A 80 -0.08 -2.69 6.78
C VAL A 80 -0.49 -1.54 7.70
N GLN A 81 -0.55 -1.80 9.00
CA GLN A 81 -0.77 -0.76 9.99
C GLN A 81 0.56 -0.13 10.38
N VAL A 82 0.69 1.17 10.14
CA VAL A 82 1.83 1.98 10.56
C VAL A 82 1.43 2.72 11.83
N ALA A 83 2.18 2.49 12.91
CA ALA A 83 1.96 3.14 14.19
C ALA A 83 2.19 4.65 14.12
N ALA A 84 1.53 5.39 15.01
CA ALA A 84 1.77 6.81 15.17
C ALA A 84 3.21 7.08 15.66
N GLN A 85 3.77 8.22 15.27
CA GLN A 85 5.02 8.71 15.82
C GLN A 85 4.85 8.97 17.33
N PRO A 86 5.75 8.45 18.18
CA PRO A 86 5.76 8.80 19.59
C PRO A 86 5.91 10.32 19.77
N PRO A 87 5.30 10.92 20.80
CA PRO A 87 5.58 12.31 21.16
C PRO A 87 7.09 12.49 21.35
N LEU A 88 7.65 13.50 20.69
CA LEU A 88 9.00 13.96 21.01
C LEU A 88 8.86 14.69 22.36
N GLY A 89 9.44 14.10 23.41
CA GLY A 89 9.34 14.59 24.79
C GLY A 89 9.84 16.01 25.00
#